data_AF-A0A7H0IRG8-F1
#
_entry.id   AF-A0A7H0IRG8-F1
#
_cell.length_a   1.000
_cell.length_b   1.000
_cell.length_c   1.000
_cell.angle_alpha   90.00
_cell.angle_beta   90.00
_cell.angle_gamma   90.00
#
_symmetry.space_group_name_H-M   'P 1'
#
loop_
_entity.id
_entity.type
_entity.pdbx_description
1 polymer ?
#
loop_
_entity_poly.entity_id
_entity_poly.type
_entity_poly.pdbx_seq_one_letter_code
_entity_poly.pdbx_strand_id
1 'polypeptide(L)'
;MTVDWKEFAQDHWDRGPAVLTAPPPAGLDRLHDLTVRSSAPFRAGTRFWVMPDVRLVAGDGWLRAPGALLPDAADPTLAAYLDRLAADAPGPGHLLTVRQPLLLDFTLWAAVRAAIAGLWREVGWPNLPLTAEILAGDRFTQHAGAAEPPTHAALTWILRGRMDVRLWDERQGAPPAEIADPERESAGVEALSGGAGDLLYWPGDRRHVDTYRDRCVALRLRIPVDRRLPFTALRDLLAEQVHAARGGDETVPYFPLGAPDAALDHLTALGDDLRDLVGGERLRRTLRVRWAALRSAAGLEPIPAPRDAVPLTGATRVRRTAEIVRMPDGPRHEVWAVNGNVFTLPAAAADRVYDALPDGEEREVAEVCRELGDDKNVTALLERLYRLRGVDLSEGPAR
;
A
#
# COMPACT_ATOMS: atom_id res chain seq x y z
N MET A 1 12.16 11.50 17.63
CA MET A 1 13.12 10.38 17.46
C MET A 1 12.57 9.48 16.38
N THR A 2 13.39 9.03 15.42
CA THR A 2 13.01 8.05 14.40
C THR A 2 13.17 6.64 14.97
N VAL A 3 12.42 5.66 14.47
CA VAL A 3 12.56 4.25 14.87
C VAL A 3 13.95 3.73 14.50
N ASP A 4 14.64 3.06 15.44
CA ASP A 4 15.80 2.25 15.11
C ASP A 4 15.33 0.94 14.49
N TRP A 5 15.28 0.92 13.16
CA TRP A 5 14.80 -0.24 12.42
C TRP A 5 15.71 -1.46 12.55
N LYS A 6 17.00 -1.27 12.86
CA LYS A 6 17.94 -2.36 13.01
C LYS A 6 17.68 -3.09 14.33
N GLU A 7 17.57 -2.35 15.42
CA GLU A 7 17.19 -2.92 16.73
C GLU A 7 15.81 -3.60 16.63
N PHE A 8 14.82 -2.90 16.05
CA PHE A 8 13.49 -3.48 15.86
C PHE A 8 13.50 -4.78 15.04
N ALA A 9 14.23 -4.83 13.94
CA ALA A 9 14.34 -6.02 13.09
C ALA A 9 15.03 -7.17 13.84
N GLN A 10 16.01 -6.85 14.68
CA GLN A 10 16.72 -7.83 15.48
C GLN A 10 15.88 -8.37 16.61
N ASP A 11 15.06 -7.56 17.27
CA ASP A 11 14.42 -7.99 18.53
C ASP A 11 12.95 -8.37 18.36
N HIS A 12 12.25 -7.80 17.37
CA HIS A 12 10.80 -7.90 17.27
C HIS A 12 10.29 -8.49 15.96
N TRP A 13 10.90 -8.17 14.82
CA TRP A 13 10.38 -8.60 13.52
C TRP A 13 10.26 -10.13 13.40
N ASP A 14 9.04 -10.62 13.18
CA ASP A 14 8.67 -12.05 13.11
C ASP A 14 8.95 -12.84 14.40
N ARG A 15 9.14 -12.16 15.54
CA ARG A 15 9.44 -12.79 16.83
C ARG A 15 8.34 -12.56 17.86
N GLY A 16 7.97 -11.31 18.05
CA GLY A 16 7.04 -10.92 19.10
C GLY A 16 6.48 -9.53 18.87
N PRO A 17 5.33 -9.23 19.49
CA PRO A 17 4.74 -7.92 19.37
C PRO A 17 5.52 -6.88 20.17
N ALA A 18 5.35 -5.60 19.83
CA ALA A 18 6.13 -4.52 20.42
C ALA A 18 5.34 -3.20 20.47
N VAL A 19 5.68 -2.36 21.45
CA VAL A 19 5.25 -0.96 21.54
C VAL A 19 6.51 -0.10 21.47
N LEU A 20 6.55 0.79 20.49
CA LEU A 20 7.67 1.70 20.27
C LEU A 20 7.17 3.13 20.34
N THR A 21 7.96 4.06 20.85
CA THR A 21 7.68 5.48 20.67
C THR A 21 8.17 5.90 19.28
N ALA A 22 7.24 6.27 18.39
CA ALA A 22 7.57 6.64 17.02
C ALA A 22 6.60 7.72 16.50
N PRO A 23 7.10 8.90 16.10
CA PRO A 23 6.25 9.93 15.54
C PRO A 23 5.59 9.39 14.27
N PRO A 24 4.30 9.67 14.05
CA PRO A 24 3.61 9.24 12.84
C PRO A 24 4.22 9.94 11.62
N PRO A 25 4.18 9.30 10.43
CA PRO A 25 4.74 9.87 9.20
C PRO A 25 4.02 11.14 8.72
N ALA A 26 2.85 11.47 9.30
CA ALA A 26 2.19 12.76 9.11
C ALA A 26 1.32 13.13 10.31
N GLY A 27 0.96 14.42 10.36
CA GLY A 27 0.08 14.98 11.36
C GLY A 27 -1.40 14.60 11.16
N LEU A 28 -2.16 14.74 12.24
CA LEU A 28 -3.58 14.38 12.31
C LEU A 28 -4.45 15.13 11.30
N ASP A 29 -4.20 16.42 11.10
CA ASP A 29 -4.98 17.27 10.18
C ASP A 29 -4.90 16.76 8.74
N ARG A 30 -3.71 16.37 8.29
CA ARG A 30 -3.51 15.81 6.95
C ARG A 30 -4.22 14.47 6.75
N LEU A 31 -4.22 13.63 7.79
CA LEU A 31 -4.97 12.37 7.74
C LEU A 31 -6.48 12.65 7.68
N HIS A 32 -6.98 13.63 8.43
CA HIS A 32 -8.38 14.01 8.37
C HIS A 32 -8.79 14.52 6.98
N ASP A 33 -8.03 15.43 6.39
CA ASP A 33 -8.26 15.92 5.02
C ASP A 33 -8.32 14.76 4.02
N LEU A 34 -7.46 13.77 4.20
CA LEU A 34 -7.43 12.57 3.38
C LEU A 34 -8.65 11.67 3.62
N THR A 35 -9.11 11.54 4.87
CA THR A 35 -10.34 10.82 5.22
C THR A 35 -11.56 11.50 4.60
N VAL A 36 -11.65 12.84 4.61
CA VAL A 36 -12.72 13.61 3.95
C VAL A 36 -12.74 13.33 2.45
N ARG A 37 -11.59 13.47 1.77
CA ARG A 37 -11.47 13.20 0.32
C ARG A 37 -11.81 11.76 -0.03
N SER A 38 -11.34 10.81 0.77
CA SER A 38 -11.64 9.38 0.60
C SER A 38 -13.13 9.08 0.75
N SER A 39 -13.82 9.81 1.64
CA SER A 39 -15.22 9.59 1.96
C SER A 39 -16.19 10.21 0.94
N ALA A 40 -15.77 11.25 0.23
CA ALA A 40 -16.63 12.00 -0.68
C ALA A 40 -17.41 11.12 -1.70
N PRO A 41 -16.81 10.11 -2.37
CA PRO A 41 -17.54 9.27 -3.33
C PRO A 41 -18.61 8.36 -2.69
N PHE A 42 -18.48 8.05 -1.40
CA PHE A 42 -19.35 7.12 -0.65
C PHE A 42 -20.53 7.83 0.03
N ARG A 43 -20.48 9.16 0.14
CA ARG A 43 -21.57 9.96 0.71
C ARG A 43 -22.85 9.93 -0.15
N ALA A 44 -22.70 9.71 -1.46
CA ALA A 44 -23.83 9.62 -2.39
C ALA A 44 -24.43 8.19 -2.50
N GLY A 45 -23.89 7.22 -1.77
CA GLY A 45 -24.33 5.81 -1.80
C GLY A 45 -23.18 4.82 -1.94
N THR A 46 -23.52 3.53 -2.03
CA THR A 46 -22.54 2.45 -2.10
C THR A 46 -21.76 2.47 -3.41
N ARG A 47 -20.43 2.45 -3.33
CA ARG A 47 -19.54 2.25 -4.47
C ARG A 47 -18.87 0.87 -4.35
N PHE A 48 -19.13 0.00 -5.31
CA PHE A 48 -18.46 -1.29 -5.40
C PHE A 48 -17.15 -1.14 -6.18
N TRP A 49 -16.09 -1.83 -5.74
CA TRP A 49 -14.82 -1.92 -6.46
C TRP A 49 -14.09 -0.59 -6.70
N VAL A 50 -14.32 0.41 -5.83
CA VAL A 50 -13.61 1.70 -5.87
C VAL A 50 -12.53 1.74 -4.79
N MET A 51 -11.39 2.35 -5.11
CA MET A 51 -10.34 2.70 -4.15
C MET A 51 -10.23 4.22 -4.01
N PRO A 52 -10.03 4.78 -2.81
CA PRO A 52 -10.03 4.10 -1.50
C PRO A 52 -11.36 3.41 -1.17
N ASP A 53 -11.35 2.41 -0.28
CA ASP A 53 -12.54 1.73 0.22
C ASP A 53 -12.88 2.26 1.63
N VAL A 54 -14.11 2.76 1.82
CA VAL A 54 -14.54 3.41 3.06
C VAL A 54 -15.65 2.60 3.72
N ARG A 55 -15.45 2.24 4.99
CA ARG A 55 -16.43 1.49 5.79
C ARG A 55 -16.66 2.17 7.12
N LEU A 56 -17.93 2.40 7.45
CA LEU A 56 -18.36 2.83 8.77
C LEU A 56 -19.13 1.69 9.43
N VAL A 57 -18.67 1.27 10.60
CA VAL A 57 -19.34 0.31 11.46
C VAL A 57 -19.82 1.06 12.70
N ALA A 58 -21.08 0.85 13.08
CA ALA A 58 -21.67 1.44 14.28
C ALA A 58 -22.45 0.35 15.01
N GLY A 59 -22.12 0.12 16.28
CA GLY A 59 -22.56 -1.07 17.02
C GLY A 59 -22.23 -2.35 16.27
N ASP A 60 -23.25 -3.19 16.06
CA ASP A 60 -23.04 -4.58 15.62
C ASP A 60 -23.04 -4.73 14.08
N GLY A 61 -23.23 -3.62 13.35
CA GLY A 61 -23.54 -3.65 11.91
C GLY A 61 -22.70 -2.70 11.06
N TRP A 62 -22.30 -3.19 9.89
CA TRP A 62 -21.71 -2.35 8.83
C TRP A 62 -22.81 -1.51 8.15
N LEU A 63 -22.61 -0.19 8.11
CA LEU A 63 -23.46 0.74 7.36
C LEU A 63 -23.06 0.75 5.89
N ARG A 64 -23.87 0.12 5.02
CA ARG A 64 -23.61 0.04 3.57
C ARG A 64 -23.66 1.40 2.87
N ALA A 65 -24.54 2.29 3.32
CA ALA A 65 -24.71 3.64 2.77
C ALA A 65 -24.66 4.67 3.92
N PRO A 66 -23.46 4.94 4.47
CA PRO A 66 -23.32 5.80 5.65
C PRO A 66 -23.69 7.27 5.39
N GLY A 67 -23.67 7.72 4.13
CA GLY A 67 -24.21 9.02 3.74
C GLY A 67 -23.58 10.18 4.51
N ALA A 68 -24.43 10.99 5.16
CA ALA A 68 -24.01 12.15 5.95
C ALA A 68 -23.19 11.78 7.20
N LEU A 69 -23.20 10.51 7.65
CA LEU A 69 -22.40 10.07 8.80
C LEU A 69 -20.90 9.98 8.49
N LEU A 70 -20.50 10.04 7.22
CA LEU A 70 -19.09 10.15 6.84
C LEU A 70 -18.59 11.60 7.02
N PRO A 71 -17.28 11.83 7.15
CA PRO A 71 -16.74 13.18 7.23
C PRO A 71 -16.88 13.94 5.89
N ASP A 72 -17.03 15.26 5.94
CA ASP A 72 -17.00 16.15 4.77
C ASP A 72 -16.27 17.48 5.05
N ALA A 73 -16.34 18.40 4.08
CA ALA A 73 -15.74 19.72 4.17
C ALA A 73 -16.42 20.66 5.21
N ALA A 74 -17.60 20.31 5.73
CA ALA A 74 -18.23 21.02 6.84
C ALA A 74 -17.66 20.60 8.20
N ASP A 75 -16.86 19.51 8.25
CA ASP A 75 -16.05 19.14 9.38
C ASP A 75 -14.64 19.76 9.23
N PRO A 76 -14.36 20.95 9.81
CA PRO A 76 -13.06 21.60 9.64
C PRO A 76 -11.93 20.88 10.39
N THR A 77 -12.28 20.00 11.33
CA THR A 77 -11.34 19.23 12.13
C THR A 77 -11.92 17.85 12.43
N LEU A 78 -11.03 16.90 12.73
CA LEU A 78 -11.43 15.56 13.14
C LEU A 78 -12.30 15.62 14.40
N ALA A 79 -11.99 16.54 15.32
CA ALA A 79 -12.79 16.70 16.53
C ALA A 79 -14.24 17.08 16.19
N ALA A 80 -14.43 18.03 15.27
CA ALA A 80 -15.76 18.44 14.81
C ALA A 80 -16.52 17.28 14.17
N TYR A 81 -15.85 16.49 13.31
CA TYR A 81 -16.45 15.28 12.73
C TYR A 81 -16.90 14.29 13.81
N LEU A 82 -16.03 13.99 14.78
CA LEU A 82 -16.35 13.02 15.84
C LEU A 82 -17.43 13.52 16.79
N ASP A 83 -17.47 14.83 17.08
CA ASP A 83 -18.54 15.45 17.87
C ASP A 83 -19.88 15.34 17.13
N ARG A 84 -19.90 15.63 15.82
CA ARG A 84 -21.09 15.48 14.97
C ARG A 84 -21.55 14.03 14.89
N LEU A 85 -20.63 13.10 14.63
CA LEU A 85 -20.96 11.66 14.57
C LEU A 85 -21.53 11.15 15.89
N ALA A 86 -20.99 11.60 17.03
CA ALA A 86 -21.51 11.24 18.34
C ALA A 86 -22.93 11.79 18.58
N ALA A 87 -23.25 12.98 18.05
CA ALA A 87 -24.58 13.58 18.14
C ALA A 87 -25.59 12.89 17.20
N ASP A 88 -25.18 12.56 15.97
CA ASP A 88 -26.05 12.01 14.92
C ASP A 88 -26.26 10.49 15.05
N ALA A 89 -25.33 9.77 15.68
CA ALA A 89 -25.38 8.33 15.88
C ALA A 89 -25.08 7.94 17.35
N PRO A 90 -25.98 8.29 18.30
CA PRO A 90 -25.82 7.88 19.69
C PRO A 90 -25.93 6.36 19.79
N GLY A 91 -24.83 5.68 20.10
CA GLY A 91 -24.75 4.23 20.10
C GLY A 91 -23.54 3.67 20.87
N PRO A 92 -23.37 2.34 20.89
CA PRO A 92 -22.38 1.65 21.72
C PRO A 92 -20.93 1.87 21.28
N GLY A 93 -20.70 2.44 20.08
CA GLY A 93 -19.37 2.76 19.56
C GLY A 93 -19.38 2.80 18.04
N HIS A 94 -18.30 3.32 17.44
CA HIS A 94 -18.14 3.37 15.98
C HIS A 94 -16.69 3.15 15.55
N LEU A 95 -16.52 2.68 14.32
CA LEU A 95 -15.24 2.60 13.62
C LEU A 95 -15.41 2.98 12.16
N LEU A 96 -14.71 4.02 11.73
CA LEU A 96 -14.47 4.38 10.35
C LEU A 96 -13.12 3.81 9.92
N THR A 97 -13.14 2.96 8.90
CA THR A 97 -11.94 2.46 8.23
C THR A 97 -11.89 3.00 6.81
N VAL A 98 -10.77 3.63 6.46
CA VAL A 98 -10.45 4.00 5.07
C VAL A 98 -9.26 3.17 4.63
N ARG A 99 -9.50 2.23 3.72
CA ARG A 99 -8.47 1.34 3.17
C ARG A 99 -7.90 1.91 1.88
N GLN A 100 -6.58 1.81 1.77
CA GLN A 100 -5.74 2.42 0.74
C GLN A 100 -5.96 3.93 0.57
N PRO A 101 -5.93 4.78 1.62
CA PRO A 101 -6.16 6.21 1.45
C PRO A 101 -5.00 6.90 0.71
N LEU A 102 -3.78 6.34 0.82
CA LEU A 102 -2.55 7.01 0.40
C LEU A 102 -2.48 7.34 -1.09
N LEU A 103 -3.24 6.67 -1.97
CA LEU A 103 -3.22 6.99 -3.41
C LEU A 103 -3.72 8.41 -3.73
N LEU A 104 -4.48 9.04 -2.84
CA LEU A 104 -4.99 10.40 -3.06
C LEU A 104 -4.02 11.51 -2.60
N ASP A 105 -2.89 11.16 -1.96
CA ASP A 105 -1.92 12.12 -1.46
C ASP A 105 -0.49 11.60 -1.59
N PHE A 106 0.23 12.10 -2.61
CA PHE A 106 1.61 11.68 -2.84
C PHE A 106 2.56 12.04 -1.70
N THR A 107 2.44 13.20 -1.07
CA THR A 107 3.38 13.58 -0.01
C THR A 107 3.20 12.68 1.20
N LEU A 108 1.96 12.37 1.57
CA LEU A 108 1.71 11.40 2.65
C LEU A 108 2.22 10.01 2.27
N TRP A 109 1.90 9.54 1.06
CA TRP A 109 2.40 8.28 0.54
C TRP A 109 3.94 8.20 0.59
N ALA A 110 4.63 9.26 0.16
CA ALA A 110 6.09 9.35 0.19
C ALA A 110 6.66 9.40 1.61
N ALA A 111 6.00 10.08 2.55
CA ALA A 111 6.39 10.11 3.95
C ALA A 111 6.27 8.73 4.60
N VAL A 112 5.17 8.01 4.34
CA VAL A 112 5.00 6.61 4.78
C VAL A 112 6.05 5.71 4.14
N ARG A 113 6.30 5.87 2.83
CA ARG A 113 7.35 5.12 2.10
C ARG A 113 8.72 5.32 2.76
N ALA A 114 9.08 6.55 3.06
CA ALA A 114 10.35 6.89 3.71
C ALA A 114 10.44 6.31 5.13
N ALA A 115 9.34 6.37 5.90
CA ALA A 115 9.30 5.83 7.26
C ALA A 115 9.58 4.32 7.31
N ILE A 116 9.05 3.54 6.35
CA ILE A 116 9.22 2.08 6.33
C ILE A 116 10.41 1.58 5.49
N ALA A 117 11.02 2.44 4.67
CA ALA A 117 12.16 2.03 3.84
C ALA A 117 13.34 1.55 4.68
N GLY A 118 13.52 2.07 5.90
CA GLY A 118 14.52 1.59 6.85
C GLY A 118 14.31 0.13 7.23
N LEU A 119 13.08 -0.26 7.56
CA LEU A 119 12.72 -1.65 7.88
C LEU A 119 13.09 -2.59 6.73
N TRP A 120 12.74 -2.25 5.48
CA TRP A 120 13.01 -3.12 4.33
C TRP A 120 14.48 -3.34 4.03
N ARG A 121 15.37 -2.43 4.46
CA ARG A 121 16.82 -2.66 4.35
C ARG A 121 17.31 -3.74 5.32
N GLU A 122 16.64 -3.88 6.47
CA GLU A 122 17.01 -4.85 7.50
C GLU A 122 16.37 -6.22 7.26
N VAL A 123 15.10 -6.26 6.83
CA VAL A 123 14.33 -7.52 6.74
C VAL A 123 14.06 -7.99 5.31
N GLY A 124 14.46 -7.20 4.31
CA GLY A 124 14.12 -7.42 2.91
C GLY A 124 12.81 -6.74 2.49
N TRP A 125 12.59 -6.67 1.18
CA TRP A 125 11.42 -5.98 0.62
C TRP A 125 10.25 -6.94 0.44
N PRO A 126 8.99 -6.51 0.69
CA PRO A 126 7.82 -7.35 0.50
C PRO A 126 7.62 -7.66 -0.99
N ASN A 127 7.31 -8.92 -1.31
CA ASN A 127 7.01 -9.37 -2.67
C ASN A 127 5.53 -9.23 -3.05
N LEU A 128 4.74 -8.58 -2.19
CA LEU A 128 3.33 -8.30 -2.37
C LEU A 128 3.01 -6.88 -1.86
N PRO A 129 1.95 -6.24 -2.38
CA PRO A 129 1.46 -4.97 -1.87
C PRO A 129 1.14 -4.98 -0.37
N LEU A 130 1.51 -3.90 0.30
CA LEU A 130 1.04 -3.52 1.62
C LEU A 130 -0.40 -2.98 1.53
N THR A 131 -1.15 -3.11 2.61
CA THR A 131 -2.42 -2.38 2.76
C THR A 131 -2.30 -1.28 3.78
N ALA A 132 -2.47 -0.02 3.35
CA ALA A 132 -2.56 1.12 4.26
C ALA A 132 -4.00 1.37 4.69
N GLU A 133 -4.23 1.66 5.97
CA GLU A 133 -5.55 1.93 6.54
C GLU A 133 -5.48 3.15 7.45
N ILE A 134 -6.43 4.08 7.30
CA ILE A 134 -6.74 5.05 8.35
C ILE A 134 -7.91 4.50 9.15
N LEU A 135 -7.73 4.46 10.47
CA LEU A 135 -8.70 3.97 11.44
C LEU A 135 -9.12 5.15 12.31
N ALA A 136 -10.42 5.39 12.45
CA ALA A 136 -10.96 6.39 13.37
C ALA A 136 -12.16 5.79 14.12
N GLY A 137 -12.02 5.59 15.43
CA GLY A 137 -13.06 4.92 16.21
C GLY A 137 -13.08 5.30 17.68
N ASP A 138 -14.22 5.06 18.30
CA ASP A 138 -14.44 5.30 19.73
C ASP A 138 -15.37 4.25 20.31
N ARG A 139 -14.99 3.73 21.49
CA ARG A 139 -15.72 2.69 22.24
C ARG A 139 -16.07 1.48 21.38
N PHE A 140 -15.16 1.09 20.49
CA PHE A 140 -15.43 0.07 19.48
C PHE A 140 -14.44 -1.08 19.58
N THR A 141 -14.93 -2.31 19.47
CA THR A 141 -14.12 -3.53 19.45
C THR A 141 -14.28 -4.24 18.11
N GLN A 142 -13.18 -4.47 17.40
CA GLN A 142 -13.18 -5.13 16.10
C GLN A 142 -12.69 -6.58 16.21
N HIS A 143 -13.58 -7.52 15.88
CA HIS A 143 -13.34 -8.96 16.01
C HIS A 143 -12.84 -9.66 14.75
N ALA A 144 -12.77 -8.96 13.61
CA ALA A 144 -12.42 -9.58 12.33
C ALA A 144 -11.05 -10.31 12.36
N GLY A 145 -10.07 -9.76 13.09
CA GLY A 145 -8.74 -10.36 13.25
C GLY A 145 -8.70 -11.65 14.09
N ALA A 146 -9.77 -11.96 14.84
CA ALA A 146 -9.89 -13.19 15.61
C ALA A 146 -10.59 -14.30 14.80
N ALA A 147 -11.49 -13.92 13.88
CA ALA A 147 -12.28 -14.85 13.09
C ALA A 147 -11.49 -15.47 11.92
N GLU A 148 -10.54 -14.75 11.34
CA GLU A 148 -9.81 -15.16 10.13
C GLU A 148 -8.35 -15.54 10.42
N PRO A 149 -7.77 -16.51 9.67
CA PRO A 149 -6.34 -16.78 9.67
C PRO A 149 -5.48 -15.52 9.47
N PRO A 150 -4.38 -15.36 10.22
CA PRO A 150 -3.60 -14.15 10.24
C PRO A 150 -2.68 -14.22 9.03
N THR A 151 -2.88 -13.30 8.11
CA THR A 151 -2.17 -13.30 6.83
C THR A 151 -1.13 -12.18 6.75
N HIS A 152 -1.17 -11.27 7.72
CA HIS A 152 -0.42 -10.03 7.72
C HIS A 152 0.13 -9.73 9.10
N ALA A 153 1.38 -9.25 9.16
CA ALA A 153 1.87 -8.47 10.29
C ALA A 153 1.27 -7.05 10.24
N ALA A 154 1.28 -6.32 11.35
CA ALA A 154 0.76 -4.96 11.39
C ALA A 154 1.76 -3.99 12.02
N LEU A 155 1.87 -2.80 11.42
CA LEU A 155 2.49 -1.61 12.01
C LEU A 155 1.42 -0.54 12.15
N THR A 156 1.10 -0.12 13.37
CA THR A 156 0.02 0.83 13.64
C THR A 156 0.55 2.04 14.40
N TRP A 157 0.68 3.18 13.73
CA TRP A 157 0.96 4.46 14.37
C TRP A 157 -0.33 5.04 14.94
N ILE A 158 -0.33 5.37 16.22
CA ILE A 158 -1.46 6.00 16.89
C ILE A 158 -1.22 7.52 16.92
N LEU A 159 -2.14 8.26 16.32
CA LEU A 159 -2.03 9.72 16.21
C LEU A 159 -2.85 10.44 17.29
N ARG A 160 -3.93 9.79 17.76
CA ARG A 160 -4.83 10.31 18.79
C ARG A 160 -5.47 9.15 19.54
N GLY A 161 -5.82 9.39 20.80
CA GLY A 161 -6.58 8.45 21.62
C GLY A 161 -5.75 7.24 22.01
N ARG A 162 -6.42 6.11 22.22
CA ARG A 162 -5.79 4.87 22.67
C ARG A 162 -6.28 3.68 21.86
N MET A 163 -5.34 2.80 21.55
CA MET A 163 -5.64 1.51 20.95
C MET A 163 -5.10 0.39 21.82
N ASP A 164 -5.97 -0.57 22.15
CA ASP A 164 -5.60 -1.81 22.82
C ASP A 164 -5.78 -2.98 21.85
N VAL A 165 -4.83 -3.91 21.85
CA VAL A 165 -4.82 -5.08 20.97
C VAL A 165 -4.62 -6.32 21.82
N ARG A 166 -5.55 -7.26 21.74
CA ARG A 166 -5.41 -8.58 22.37
C ARG A 166 -4.97 -9.57 21.30
N LEU A 167 -3.88 -10.28 21.55
CA LEU A 167 -3.25 -11.20 20.62
C LEU A 167 -3.33 -12.64 21.11
N TRP A 168 -3.49 -13.56 20.17
CA TRP A 168 -3.41 -14.99 20.41
C TRP A 168 -2.51 -15.66 19.38
N ASP A 169 -1.62 -16.52 19.85
CA ASP A 169 -0.72 -17.31 19.01
C ASP A 169 -1.47 -18.48 18.39
N GLU A 170 -1.64 -18.49 17.07
CA GLU A 170 -2.33 -19.59 16.39
C GLU A 170 -1.62 -20.94 16.55
N ARG A 171 -0.31 -20.94 16.86
CA ARG A 171 0.45 -22.18 17.15
C ARG A 171 -0.02 -22.87 18.42
N GLN A 172 -0.71 -22.16 19.32
CA GLN A 172 -1.31 -22.70 20.54
C GLN A 172 -2.71 -23.29 20.31
N GLY A 173 -3.23 -23.24 19.08
CA GLY A 173 -4.55 -23.74 18.71
C GLY A 173 -5.55 -22.62 18.41
N ALA A 174 -6.84 -22.99 18.38
CA ALA A 174 -7.91 -22.03 18.14
C ALA A 174 -7.96 -20.95 19.24
N PRO A 175 -8.25 -19.68 18.88
CA PRO A 175 -8.34 -18.62 19.87
C PRO A 175 -9.48 -18.90 20.88
N PRO A 176 -9.27 -18.60 22.17
CA PRO A 176 -10.32 -18.71 23.17
C PRO A 176 -11.46 -17.74 22.83
N ALA A 177 -12.71 -18.09 23.19
CA ALA A 177 -13.86 -17.23 22.95
C ALA A 177 -13.71 -15.88 23.67
N GLU A 178 -13.00 -15.89 24.79
CA GLU A 178 -12.69 -14.76 25.67
C GLU A 178 -11.64 -13.79 25.11
N ILE A 179 -10.99 -14.08 23.97
CA ILE A 179 -10.08 -13.10 23.32
C ILE A 179 -10.81 -11.80 23.00
N ALA A 180 -12.12 -11.90 22.73
CA ALA A 180 -13.03 -10.80 22.42
C ALA A 180 -13.51 -10.02 23.64
N ASP A 181 -13.33 -10.55 24.85
CA ASP A 181 -13.77 -9.93 26.10
C ASP A 181 -12.59 -9.19 26.76
N PRO A 182 -12.60 -7.84 26.75
CA PRO A 182 -11.50 -7.07 27.34
C PRO A 182 -11.45 -7.18 28.87
N GLU A 183 -12.53 -7.58 29.54
CA GLU A 183 -12.61 -7.67 31.01
C GLU A 183 -12.16 -9.04 31.54
N ARG A 184 -12.09 -10.05 30.68
CA ARG A 184 -11.64 -11.40 31.07
C ARG A 184 -10.16 -11.59 30.81
N GLU A 185 -9.41 -11.90 31.86
CA GLU A 185 -8.07 -12.45 31.72
C GLU A 185 -8.16 -13.89 31.17
N SER A 186 -7.28 -14.22 30.23
CA SER A 186 -7.23 -15.55 29.63
C SER A 186 -5.77 -15.93 29.43
N ALA A 187 -5.39 -17.09 29.96
CA ALA A 187 -4.03 -17.60 29.82
C ALA A 187 -3.68 -17.75 28.33
N GLY A 188 -2.52 -17.22 27.93
CA GLY A 188 -2.04 -17.26 26.54
C GLY A 188 -2.48 -16.08 25.65
N VAL A 189 -3.36 -15.20 26.15
CA VAL A 189 -3.68 -13.93 25.48
C VAL A 189 -2.69 -12.86 25.91
N GLU A 190 -1.94 -12.32 24.95
CA GLU A 190 -1.04 -11.19 25.16
C GLU A 190 -1.77 -9.88 24.86
N ALA A 191 -1.54 -8.84 25.66
CA ALA A 191 -2.18 -7.54 25.49
C ALA A 191 -1.14 -6.46 25.16
N LEU A 192 -1.39 -5.71 24.10
CA LEU A 192 -0.66 -4.50 23.75
C LEU A 192 -1.55 -3.28 23.88
N SER A 193 -0.95 -2.17 24.26
CA SER A 193 -1.64 -0.91 24.42
C SER A 193 -0.72 0.22 24.01
N GLY A 194 -1.25 1.17 23.23
CA GLY A 194 -0.52 2.36 22.84
C GLY A 194 -1.43 3.59 22.83
N GLY A 195 -0.82 4.75 23.04
CA GLY A 195 -1.43 6.05 22.92
C GLY A 195 -0.85 6.87 21.77
N ALA A 196 -1.28 8.13 21.67
CA ALA A 196 -0.76 9.05 20.66
C ALA A 196 0.77 9.17 20.71
N GLY A 197 1.43 8.93 19.57
CA GLY A 197 2.88 8.92 19.44
C GLY A 197 3.52 7.53 19.54
N ASP A 198 2.72 6.50 19.84
CA ASP A 198 3.20 5.11 19.84
C ASP A 198 3.00 4.45 18.47
N LEU A 199 3.89 3.51 18.17
CA LEU A 199 3.82 2.55 17.09
C LEU A 199 3.67 1.16 17.69
N LEU A 200 2.52 0.54 17.44
CA LEU A 200 2.26 -0.85 17.78
C LEU A 200 2.71 -1.76 16.64
N TYR A 201 3.37 -2.87 16.98
CA TYR A 201 3.72 -3.94 16.06
C TYR A 201 3.20 -5.28 16.57
N TRP A 202 2.70 -6.12 15.67
CA TRP A 202 2.55 -7.54 15.93
C TRP A 202 2.80 -8.39 14.68
N PRO A 203 3.38 -9.60 14.84
CA PRO A 203 3.68 -10.49 13.73
C PRO A 203 2.41 -11.13 13.16
N GLY A 204 2.52 -11.66 11.94
CA GLY A 204 1.37 -12.21 11.20
C GLY A 204 1.01 -13.65 11.55
N ASP A 205 1.53 -14.19 12.64
CA ASP A 205 1.09 -15.45 13.25
C ASP A 205 0.10 -15.24 14.42
N ARG A 206 -0.36 -13.99 14.62
CA ARG A 206 -1.25 -13.61 15.72
C ARG A 206 -2.67 -13.35 15.25
N ARG A 207 -3.63 -14.10 15.81
CA ARG A 207 -5.04 -13.66 15.87
C ARG A 207 -5.11 -12.42 16.74
N HIS A 208 -6.01 -11.49 16.42
CA HIS A 208 -6.10 -10.25 17.17
C HIS A 208 -7.52 -9.71 17.31
N VAL A 209 -7.75 -8.99 18.41
CA VAL A 209 -8.93 -8.15 18.62
C VAL A 209 -8.46 -6.73 18.93
N ASP A 210 -8.95 -5.79 18.13
CA ASP A 210 -8.63 -4.38 18.28
C ASP A 210 -9.70 -3.68 19.11
N THR A 211 -9.31 -2.87 20.09
CA THR A 211 -10.20 -2.01 20.86
C THR A 211 -9.77 -0.55 20.70
N TYR A 212 -10.69 0.29 20.25
CA TYR A 212 -10.48 1.71 19.99
C TYR A 212 -11.14 2.55 21.09
N ARG A 213 -10.35 3.38 21.78
CA ARG A 213 -10.79 4.19 22.93
C ARG A 213 -10.35 5.64 22.79
N ASP A 214 -11.03 6.52 23.52
CA ASP A 214 -10.68 7.93 23.64
C ASP A 214 -10.57 8.64 22.27
N ARG A 215 -11.52 8.36 21.37
CA ARG A 215 -11.52 8.91 20.00
C ARG A 215 -10.22 8.59 19.25
N CYS A 216 -9.89 7.31 19.20
CA CYS A 216 -8.67 6.78 18.60
C CYS A 216 -8.59 7.09 17.10
N VAL A 217 -7.45 7.61 16.66
CA VAL A 217 -7.09 7.67 15.24
C VAL A 217 -5.72 7.08 15.00
N ALA A 218 -5.63 6.17 14.05
CA ALA A 218 -4.41 5.45 13.73
C ALA A 218 -4.18 5.32 12.22
N LEU A 219 -2.91 5.26 11.82
CA LEU A 219 -2.46 4.82 10.51
C LEU A 219 -1.88 3.42 10.66
N ARG A 220 -2.50 2.44 10.02
CA ARG A 220 -2.05 1.05 10.01
C ARG A 220 -1.50 0.66 8.65
N LEU A 221 -0.40 -0.07 8.65
CA LEU A 221 0.09 -0.83 7.52
C LEU A 221 -0.05 -2.32 7.82
N ARG A 222 -0.74 -3.04 6.96
CA ARG A 222 -0.81 -4.50 6.96
C ARG A 222 0.20 -5.04 5.97
N ILE A 223 1.13 -5.83 6.47
CA ILE A 223 2.27 -6.35 5.72
C ILE A 223 2.04 -7.83 5.45
N PRO A 224 1.91 -8.27 4.19
CA PRO A 224 1.66 -9.68 3.89
C PRO A 224 2.87 -10.52 4.30
N VAL A 225 2.65 -11.55 5.12
CA VAL A 225 3.71 -12.48 5.58
C VAL A 225 3.33 -13.95 5.36
N ASP A 226 2.08 -14.24 5.04
CA ASP A 226 1.64 -15.61 4.75
C ASP A 226 2.14 -16.07 3.37
N ARG A 227 2.88 -17.19 3.37
CA ARG A 227 3.48 -17.82 2.19
C ARG A 227 2.47 -18.29 1.15
N ARG A 228 1.18 -18.41 1.49
CA ARG A 228 0.11 -18.74 0.56
C ARG A 228 -0.29 -17.56 -0.31
N LEU A 229 -0.11 -16.32 0.16
CA LEU A 229 -0.52 -15.12 -0.57
C LEU A 229 0.23 -14.95 -1.91
N PRO A 230 1.56 -15.14 -2.00
CA PRO A 230 2.26 -15.03 -3.28
C PRO A 230 1.78 -16.05 -4.32
N PHE A 231 1.41 -17.26 -3.88
CA PHE A 231 0.86 -18.28 -4.77
C PHE A 231 -0.51 -17.86 -5.32
N THR A 232 -1.39 -17.34 -4.47
CA THR A 232 -2.69 -16.77 -4.89
C THR A 232 -2.48 -15.65 -5.90
N ALA A 233 -1.58 -14.70 -5.62
CA ALA A 233 -1.28 -13.59 -6.52
C ALA A 233 -0.70 -14.05 -7.87
N LEU A 234 0.15 -15.09 -7.87
CA LEU A 234 0.69 -15.68 -9.10
C LEU A 234 -0.41 -16.39 -9.90
N ARG A 235 -1.28 -17.17 -9.25
CA ARG A 235 -2.42 -17.82 -9.89
C ARG A 235 -3.32 -16.80 -10.58
N ASP A 236 -3.64 -15.71 -9.90
CA ASP A 236 -4.52 -14.66 -10.44
C ASP A 236 -3.84 -13.96 -11.63
N LEU A 237 -2.53 -13.67 -11.55
CA LEU A 237 -1.75 -13.16 -12.68
C LEU A 237 -1.75 -14.12 -13.89
N LEU A 238 -1.57 -15.43 -13.66
CA LEU A 238 -1.58 -16.42 -14.74
C LEU A 238 -2.96 -16.46 -15.41
N ALA A 239 -4.04 -16.44 -14.63
CA ALA A 239 -5.40 -16.41 -15.14
C ALA A 239 -5.64 -15.16 -16.00
N GLU A 240 -5.24 -13.98 -15.54
CA GLU A 240 -5.33 -12.72 -16.30
C GLU A 240 -4.60 -12.80 -17.64
N GLN A 241 -3.39 -13.35 -17.67
CA GLN A 241 -2.58 -13.41 -18.89
C GLN A 241 -3.10 -14.44 -19.90
N VAL A 242 -3.58 -15.60 -19.43
CA VAL A 242 -4.21 -16.60 -20.29
C VAL A 242 -5.50 -16.03 -20.89
N HIS A 243 -6.32 -15.38 -20.08
CA HIS A 243 -7.55 -14.74 -20.55
C HIS A 243 -7.26 -13.64 -21.58
N ALA A 244 -6.27 -12.79 -21.33
CA ALA A 244 -5.84 -11.76 -22.29
C ALA A 244 -5.28 -12.36 -23.60
N ALA A 245 -4.55 -13.48 -23.54
CA ALA A 245 -4.04 -14.15 -24.74
C ALA A 245 -5.15 -14.73 -25.61
N ARG A 246 -6.29 -15.09 -25.01
CA ARG A 246 -7.50 -15.56 -25.69
C ARG A 246 -8.44 -14.43 -26.14
N GLY A 247 -7.95 -13.18 -26.16
CA GLY A 247 -8.72 -12.02 -26.62
C GLY A 247 -9.69 -11.45 -25.59
N GLY A 248 -9.64 -11.91 -24.34
CA GLY A 248 -10.52 -11.40 -23.27
C GLY A 248 -11.98 -11.81 -23.43
N ASP A 249 -12.25 -12.94 -24.10
CA ASP A 249 -13.61 -13.48 -24.20
C ASP A 249 -14.09 -13.97 -22.82
N GLU A 250 -15.05 -13.25 -22.23
CA GLU A 250 -15.68 -13.56 -20.95
C GLU A 250 -16.78 -14.64 -21.06
N THR A 251 -17.04 -15.15 -22.26
CA THR A 251 -18.06 -16.17 -22.48
C THR A 251 -17.65 -17.49 -21.83
N VAL A 252 -18.47 -17.99 -20.90
CA VAL A 252 -18.28 -19.32 -20.32
C VAL A 252 -18.66 -20.37 -21.38
N PRO A 253 -17.73 -21.24 -21.80
CA PRO A 253 -18.04 -22.24 -22.81
C PRO A 253 -18.99 -23.30 -22.22
N TYR A 254 -20.15 -23.47 -22.84
CA TYR A 254 -21.06 -24.57 -22.57
C TYR A 254 -20.85 -25.67 -23.61
N PHE A 255 -20.54 -26.89 -23.15
CA PHE A 255 -20.35 -28.04 -24.03
C PHE A 255 -21.64 -28.85 -24.16
N PRO A 256 -21.98 -29.34 -25.36
CA PRO A 256 -23.17 -30.19 -25.56
C PRO A 256 -23.13 -31.45 -24.70
N LEU A 257 -24.30 -31.83 -24.17
CA LEU A 257 -24.46 -33.11 -23.47
C LEU A 257 -24.13 -34.27 -24.44
N GLY A 258 -23.18 -35.13 -24.07
CA GLY A 258 -22.76 -36.27 -24.90
C GLY A 258 -21.53 -36.04 -25.77
N ALA A 259 -20.86 -34.89 -25.66
CA ALA A 259 -19.59 -34.60 -26.34
C ALA A 259 -18.44 -34.39 -25.32
N PRO A 260 -18.05 -35.41 -24.53
CA PRO A 260 -17.01 -35.27 -23.50
C PRO A 260 -15.64 -34.90 -24.09
N ASP A 261 -15.34 -35.35 -25.31
CA ASP A 261 -14.06 -35.07 -25.99
C ASP A 261 -13.88 -33.57 -26.27
N ALA A 262 -14.94 -32.86 -26.69
CA ALA A 262 -14.87 -31.43 -26.94
C ALA A 262 -14.58 -30.60 -25.66
N ALA A 263 -15.13 -31.03 -24.52
CA ALA A 263 -14.82 -30.42 -23.23
C ALA A 263 -13.38 -30.72 -22.81
N LEU A 264 -12.92 -31.95 -23.00
CA LEU A 264 -11.56 -32.38 -22.69
C LEU A 264 -10.52 -31.66 -23.55
N ASP A 265 -10.77 -31.50 -24.85
CA ASP A 265 -9.90 -30.77 -25.78
C ASP A 265 -9.76 -29.30 -25.36
N HIS A 266 -10.86 -28.65 -24.99
CA HIS A 266 -10.83 -27.26 -24.53
C HIS A 266 -10.03 -27.10 -23.23
N LEU A 267 -10.23 -28.00 -22.26
CA LEU A 267 -9.48 -28.00 -21.00
C LEU A 267 -7.99 -28.31 -21.22
N THR A 268 -7.68 -29.19 -22.17
CA THR A 268 -6.30 -29.52 -22.54
C THR A 268 -5.61 -28.33 -23.18
N ALA A 269 -6.27 -27.65 -24.13
CA ALA A 269 -5.77 -26.41 -24.72
C ALA A 269 -5.53 -25.31 -23.67
N LEU A 270 -6.39 -25.21 -22.66
CA LEU A 270 -6.17 -24.29 -21.53
C LEU A 270 -4.94 -24.68 -20.71
N GLY A 271 -4.72 -25.99 -20.49
CA GLY A 271 -3.53 -26.50 -19.84
C GLY A 271 -2.24 -26.24 -20.63
N ASP A 272 -2.31 -26.33 -21.95
CA ASP A 272 -1.19 -26.04 -22.85
C ASP A 272 -0.84 -24.54 -22.86
N ASP A 273 -1.84 -23.65 -22.96
CA ASP A 273 -1.65 -22.20 -22.85
C ASP A 273 -0.95 -21.81 -21.53
N LEU A 274 -1.39 -22.44 -20.42
CA LEU A 274 -0.78 -22.22 -19.11
C LEU A 274 0.68 -22.72 -19.07
N ARG A 275 0.95 -23.89 -19.65
CA ARG A 275 2.30 -24.48 -19.72
C ARG A 275 3.26 -23.56 -20.48
N ASP A 276 2.83 -23.06 -21.64
CA ASP A 276 3.61 -22.16 -22.48
C ASP A 276 3.89 -20.83 -21.77
N LEU A 277 2.89 -20.29 -21.07
CA LEU A 277 3.04 -19.06 -20.29
C LEU A 277 4.07 -19.22 -19.16
N VAL A 278 4.00 -20.33 -18.40
CA VAL A 278 4.91 -20.61 -17.28
C VAL A 278 6.36 -20.82 -17.76
N GLY A 279 6.55 -21.46 -18.92
CA GLY A 279 7.87 -21.64 -19.53
C GLY A 279 8.45 -20.37 -20.17
N GLY A 280 7.58 -19.43 -20.54
CA GLY A 280 7.90 -18.29 -21.39
C GLY A 280 8.56 -17.10 -20.70
N GLU A 281 9.26 -16.29 -21.50
CA GLU A 281 9.92 -15.06 -21.04
C GLU A 281 8.93 -13.96 -20.65
N ARG A 282 7.71 -14.00 -21.18
CA ARG A 282 6.65 -13.04 -20.89
C ARG A 282 6.28 -13.01 -19.40
N LEU A 283 6.11 -14.17 -18.77
CA LEU A 283 5.83 -14.26 -17.34
C LEU A 283 7.02 -13.75 -16.52
N ARG A 284 8.23 -14.20 -16.84
CA ARG A 284 9.47 -13.75 -16.17
C ARG A 284 9.62 -12.24 -16.23
N ARG A 285 9.41 -11.63 -17.39
CA ARG A 285 9.41 -10.17 -17.59
C ARG A 285 8.35 -9.48 -16.75
N THR A 286 7.12 -10.02 -16.73
CA THR A 286 6.03 -9.45 -15.94
C THR A 286 6.34 -9.45 -14.45
N LEU A 287 6.88 -10.56 -13.92
CA LEU A 287 7.29 -10.67 -12.52
C LEU A 287 8.43 -9.71 -12.20
N ARG A 288 9.42 -9.56 -13.08
CA ARG A 288 10.50 -8.56 -12.93
C ARG A 288 9.96 -7.14 -12.87
N VAL A 289 9.05 -6.78 -13.77
CA VAL A 289 8.39 -5.45 -13.80
C VAL A 289 7.59 -5.19 -12.53
N ARG A 290 6.77 -6.15 -12.08
CA ARG A 290 6.00 -6.03 -10.83
C ARG A 290 6.92 -5.90 -9.61
N TRP A 291 8.00 -6.68 -9.56
CA TRP A 291 8.98 -6.56 -8.49
C TRP A 291 9.67 -5.19 -8.47
N ALA A 292 10.08 -4.68 -9.64
CA ALA A 292 10.69 -3.35 -9.76
C ALA A 292 9.73 -2.25 -9.25
N ALA A 293 8.46 -2.32 -9.66
CA ALA A 293 7.41 -1.43 -9.18
C ALA A 293 7.30 -1.49 -7.64
N LEU A 294 7.03 -2.67 -7.09
CA LEU A 294 6.87 -2.87 -5.64
C LEU A 294 8.08 -2.39 -4.85
N ARG A 295 9.30 -2.70 -5.30
CA ARG A 295 10.54 -2.23 -4.67
C ARG A 295 10.60 -0.71 -4.67
N SER A 296 10.41 -0.06 -5.82
CA SER A 296 10.46 1.41 -5.89
C SER A 296 9.33 2.10 -5.11
N ALA A 297 8.24 1.38 -4.81
CA ALA A 297 7.11 1.84 -4.00
C ALA A 297 7.23 1.50 -2.50
N ALA A 298 8.25 0.77 -2.07
CA ALA A 298 8.31 0.17 -0.73
C ALA A 298 7.09 -0.67 -0.36
N GLY A 299 6.52 -1.35 -1.35
CA GLY A 299 5.31 -2.17 -1.24
C GLY A 299 4.01 -1.35 -1.16
N LEU A 300 4.05 -0.02 -1.16
CA LEU A 300 2.86 0.81 -1.03
C LEU A 300 2.13 0.92 -2.38
N GLU A 301 1.15 0.05 -2.59
CA GLU A 301 0.21 0.13 -3.71
C GLU A 301 -1.23 0.22 -3.19
N PRO A 302 -2.15 0.91 -3.90
CA PRO A 302 -1.95 1.62 -5.16
C PRO A 302 -1.10 2.90 -5.01
N ILE A 303 -0.34 3.21 -6.05
CA ILE A 303 0.48 4.43 -6.09
C ILE A 303 -0.35 5.65 -6.50
N PRO A 304 -0.04 6.84 -5.95
CA PRO A 304 -0.65 8.09 -6.39
C PRO A 304 -0.41 8.38 -7.87
N ALA A 305 -1.37 9.06 -8.51
CA ALA A 305 -1.24 9.47 -9.90
C ALA A 305 0.04 10.30 -10.13
N PRO A 306 0.75 10.10 -11.26
CA PRO A 306 1.86 10.96 -11.66
C PRO A 306 1.45 12.44 -11.70
N ARG A 307 2.42 13.35 -11.61
CA ARG A 307 2.17 14.78 -11.83
C ARG A 307 1.69 15.03 -13.27
N ASP A 308 1.19 16.22 -13.53
CA ASP A 308 1.07 16.72 -14.89
C ASP A 308 2.45 16.97 -15.50
N ALA A 309 2.54 16.83 -16.82
CA ALA A 309 3.77 17.12 -17.54
C ALA A 309 4.05 18.63 -17.54
N VAL A 310 5.31 19.01 -17.35
CA VAL A 310 5.78 20.39 -17.47
C VAL A 310 6.96 20.39 -18.45
N PRO A 311 6.96 21.25 -19.48
CA PRO A 311 8.09 21.36 -20.40
C PRO A 311 9.36 21.80 -19.66
N LEU A 312 10.48 21.13 -19.91
CA LEU A 312 11.77 21.52 -19.35
C LEU A 312 12.58 22.32 -20.38
N THR A 313 13.30 23.34 -19.90
CA THR A 313 14.23 24.15 -20.71
C THR A 313 15.66 23.86 -20.29
N GLY A 314 16.65 24.24 -21.11
CA GLY A 314 18.06 24.05 -20.76
C GLY A 314 18.48 24.72 -19.43
N ALA A 315 17.83 25.83 -19.05
CA ALA A 315 18.09 26.54 -17.80
C ALA A 315 17.34 25.95 -16.59
N THR A 316 16.46 24.96 -16.81
CA THR A 316 15.71 24.33 -15.72
C THR A 316 16.68 23.50 -14.87
N ARG A 317 16.64 23.70 -13.54
CA ARG A 317 17.45 22.92 -12.60
C ARG A 317 16.64 21.75 -12.07
N VAL A 318 17.22 20.56 -12.16
CA VAL A 318 16.62 19.31 -11.70
C VAL A 318 17.48 18.68 -10.61
N ARG A 319 16.83 18.00 -9.68
CA ARG A 319 17.48 17.21 -8.62
C ARG A 319 16.82 15.86 -8.52
N ARG A 320 17.60 14.78 -8.42
CA ARG A 320 17.05 13.44 -8.13
C ARG A 320 16.57 13.38 -6.69
N THR A 321 15.32 12.96 -6.49
CA THR A 321 14.66 12.93 -5.17
C THR A 321 14.09 11.57 -4.77
N ALA A 322 14.18 10.57 -5.65
CA ALA A 322 13.81 9.20 -5.33
C ALA A 322 14.82 8.21 -5.90
N GLU A 323 14.91 7.05 -5.24
CA GLU A 323 15.64 5.90 -5.78
C GLU A 323 15.03 5.48 -7.12
N ILE A 324 15.90 5.22 -8.09
CA ILE A 324 15.54 4.62 -9.38
C ILE A 324 15.96 3.16 -9.34
N VAL A 325 14.97 2.27 -9.24
CA VAL A 325 15.21 0.83 -9.29
C VAL A 325 15.44 0.42 -10.74
N ARG A 326 16.60 -0.20 -10.99
CA ARG A 326 17.02 -0.68 -12.31
C ARG A 326 16.97 -2.20 -12.36
N MET A 327 16.40 -2.77 -13.42
CA MET A 327 16.33 -4.22 -13.63
C MET A 327 16.61 -4.59 -15.09
N PRO A 328 17.40 -5.63 -15.37
CA PRO A 328 17.65 -6.07 -16.74
C PRO A 328 16.35 -6.50 -17.42
N ASP A 329 16.21 -6.16 -18.70
CA ASP A 329 15.07 -6.55 -19.54
C ASP A 329 15.51 -7.06 -20.91
N GLY A 330 16.29 -8.15 -20.86
CA GLY A 330 16.97 -8.70 -22.02
C GLY A 330 18.28 -7.96 -22.35
N PRO A 331 18.93 -8.27 -23.47
CA PRO A 331 20.30 -7.84 -23.75
C PRO A 331 20.45 -6.35 -24.11
N ARG A 332 19.35 -5.64 -24.42
CA ARG A 332 19.40 -4.25 -24.92
C ARG A 332 18.53 -3.27 -24.15
N HIS A 333 17.70 -3.76 -23.22
CA HIS A 333 16.78 -2.91 -22.49
C HIS A 333 16.94 -3.11 -21.00
N GLU A 334 16.58 -2.06 -20.28
CA GLU A 334 16.49 -2.05 -18.84
C GLU A 334 15.12 -1.51 -18.44
N VAL A 335 14.55 -2.11 -17.41
CA VAL A 335 13.37 -1.64 -16.71
C VAL A 335 13.80 -0.68 -15.61
N TRP A 336 13.26 0.54 -15.64
CA TRP A 336 13.37 1.54 -14.59
C TRP A 336 12.06 1.62 -13.84
N ALA A 337 12.14 1.62 -12.51
CA ALA A 337 10.99 1.82 -11.65
C ALA A 337 11.25 2.94 -10.63
N VAL A 338 10.29 3.84 -10.50
CA VAL A 338 10.36 5.04 -9.67
C VAL A 338 9.01 5.24 -9.01
N ASN A 339 8.98 5.23 -7.68
CA ASN A 339 7.75 5.41 -6.89
C ASN A 339 6.61 4.49 -7.36
N GLY A 340 6.92 3.24 -7.70
CA GLY A 340 6.01 2.21 -8.23
C GLY A 340 5.66 2.33 -9.72
N ASN A 341 6.06 3.39 -10.40
CA ASN A 341 5.85 3.54 -11.84
C ASN A 341 6.99 2.90 -12.61
N VAL A 342 6.69 2.14 -13.65
CA VAL A 342 7.69 1.40 -14.43
C VAL A 342 7.75 1.89 -15.87
N PHE A 343 8.95 1.93 -16.44
CA PHE A 343 9.17 2.15 -17.86
C PHE A 343 10.49 1.52 -18.35
N THR A 344 10.63 1.35 -19.66
CA THR A 344 11.80 0.70 -20.27
C THR A 344 12.68 1.70 -21.01
N LEU A 345 13.99 1.52 -20.94
CA LEU A 345 14.99 2.30 -21.68
C LEU A 345 16.02 1.38 -22.36
N PRO A 346 16.71 1.84 -23.41
CA PRO A 346 17.90 1.17 -23.91
C PRO A 346 19.01 1.16 -22.82
N ALA A 347 19.66 0.01 -22.61
CA ALA A 347 20.63 -0.16 -21.52
C ALA A 347 21.79 0.86 -21.56
N ALA A 348 22.36 1.11 -22.75
CA ALA A 348 23.44 2.08 -22.93
C ALA A 348 23.05 3.55 -22.66
N ALA A 349 21.75 3.87 -22.70
CA ALA A 349 21.25 5.18 -22.31
C ALA A 349 21.00 5.26 -20.79
N ALA A 350 20.58 4.15 -20.18
CA ALA A 350 20.29 4.09 -18.75
C ALA A 350 21.51 4.38 -17.87
N ASP A 351 22.66 3.73 -18.11
CA ASP A 351 23.88 3.95 -17.30
C ASP A 351 24.30 5.41 -17.32
N ARG A 352 24.42 5.99 -18.52
CA ARG A 352 24.86 7.37 -18.70
C ARG A 352 23.91 8.36 -18.01
N VAL A 353 22.60 8.17 -18.13
CA VAL A 353 21.60 9.05 -17.47
C VAL A 353 21.66 8.91 -15.95
N TYR A 354 21.80 7.68 -15.45
CA TYR A 354 21.86 7.43 -14.01
C TYR A 354 23.09 8.10 -13.38
N ASP A 355 24.24 8.01 -14.03
CA ASP A 355 25.49 8.66 -13.61
C ASP A 355 25.41 10.19 -13.70
N ALA A 356 24.71 10.71 -14.71
CA ALA A 356 24.52 12.15 -14.89
C ALA A 356 23.52 12.77 -13.88
N LEU A 357 22.75 11.95 -13.14
CA LEU A 357 21.77 12.38 -12.13
C LEU A 357 22.14 11.84 -10.73
N PRO A 358 23.22 12.37 -10.12
CA PRO A 358 23.61 12.01 -8.77
C PRO A 358 22.52 12.35 -7.75
N ASP A 359 22.53 11.61 -6.63
CA ASP A 359 21.50 11.74 -5.60
C ASP A 359 21.57 13.10 -4.92
N GLY A 360 20.46 13.82 -4.87
CA GLY A 360 20.37 15.08 -4.13
C GLY A 360 21.13 16.28 -4.73
N GLU A 361 21.89 16.08 -5.81
CA GLU A 361 22.62 17.17 -6.48
C GLU A 361 21.73 17.89 -7.51
N GLU A 362 21.85 19.22 -7.55
CA GLU A 362 21.11 20.06 -8.50
C GLU A 362 21.93 20.28 -9.77
N ARG A 363 21.34 19.98 -10.93
CA ARG A 363 21.97 20.14 -12.24
C ARG A 363 21.08 20.88 -13.21
N GLU A 364 21.68 21.67 -14.08
CA GLU A 364 20.95 22.28 -15.20
C GLU A 364 20.69 21.23 -16.28
N VAL A 365 19.49 21.25 -16.87
CA VAL A 365 19.12 20.34 -17.97
C VAL A 365 20.14 20.44 -19.12
N ALA A 366 20.61 21.65 -19.44
CA ALA A 366 21.61 21.84 -20.49
C ALA A 366 22.95 21.13 -20.20
N GLU A 367 23.35 21.00 -18.94
CA GLU A 367 24.57 20.27 -18.56
C GLU A 367 24.38 18.76 -18.75
N VAL A 368 23.25 18.23 -18.28
CA VAL A 368 22.89 16.82 -18.43
C VAL A 368 22.77 16.46 -19.91
N CYS A 369 22.13 17.30 -20.71
CA CYS A 369 22.02 17.13 -22.16
C CYS A 369 23.39 17.10 -22.85
N ARG A 370 24.30 18.03 -22.49
CA ARG A 370 25.65 18.13 -23.06
C ARG A 370 26.50 16.89 -22.78
N GLU A 371 26.39 16.31 -21.59
CA GLU A 371 27.10 15.08 -21.23
C GLU A 371 26.60 13.84 -21.99
N LEU A 372 25.32 13.81 -22.33
CA LEU A 372 24.67 12.64 -22.91
C LEU A 372 24.58 12.67 -24.45
N GLY A 373 24.73 13.86 -25.05
CA GLY A 373 24.85 14.05 -26.50
C GLY A 373 23.53 13.95 -27.29
N ASP A 374 22.38 13.97 -26.61
CA ASP A 374 21.04 13.88 -27.21
C ASP A 374 19.99 14.69 -26.43
N ASP A 375 19.93 15.99 -26.69
CA ASP A 375 19.13 16.94 -25.92
C ASP A 375 17.64 16.58 -25.85
N LYS A 376 17.04 16.09 -26.95
CA LYS A 376 15.59 15.83 -27.03
C LYS A 376 15.19 14.60 -26.23
N ASN A 377 15.90 13.49 -26.40
CA ASN A 377 15.57 12.25 -25.69
C ASN A 377 15.89 12.37 -24.19
N VAL A 378 16.95 13.07 -23.83
CA VAL A 378 17.30 13.37 -22.44
C VAL A 378 16.23 14.25 -21.80
N THR A 379 15.80 15.33 -22.48
CA THR A 379 14.74 16.21 -21.96
C THR A 379 13.44 15.44 -21.73
N ALA A 380 13.01 14.62 -22.71
CA ALA A 380 11.80 13.80 -22.56
C ALA A 380 11.90 12.79 -21.40
N LEU A 381 13.10 12.24 -21.15
CA LEU A 381 13.33 11.36 -20.01
C LEU A 381 13.28 12.12 -18.68
N LEU A 382 13.88 13.32 -18.59
CA LEU A 382 13.82 14.17 -17.41
C LEU A 382 12.38 14.63 -17.12
N GLU A 383 11.61 14.98 -18.15
CA GLU A 383 10.17 15.29 -18.05
C GLU A 383 9.40 14.09 -17.51
N ARG A 384 9.69 12.88 -18.01
CA ARG A 384 9.09 11.64 -17.49
C ARG A 384 9.46 11.43 -16.03
N LEU A 385 10.72 11.55 -15.65
CA LEU A 385 11.17 11.41 -14.26
C LEU A 385 10.53 12.46 -13.35
N TYR A 386 10.36 13.70 -13.82
CA TYR A 386 9.67 14.75 -13.08
C TYR A 386 8.21 14.38 -12.83
N ARG A 387 7.54 13.90 -13.88
CA ARG A 387 6.15 13.43 -13.81
C ARG A 387 5.98 12.29 -12.79
N LEU A 388 6.92 11.35 -12.79
CA LEU A 388 6.96 10.20 -11.87
C LEU A 388 7.55 10.54 -10.50
N ARG A 389 7.93 11.80 -10.27
CA ARG A 389 8.53 12.30 -9.02
C ARG A 389 9.84 11.58 -8.65
N GLY A 390 10.60 11.17 -9.66
CA GLY A 390 11.99 10.72 -9.52
C GLY A 390 12.98 11.87 -9.49
N VAL A 391 12.61 12.99 -10.11
CA VAL A 391 13.32 14.27 -9.99
C VAL A 391 12.33 15.37 -9.60
N ASP A 392 12.84 16.40 -8.93
CA ASP A 392 12.13 17.63 -8.66
C ASP A 392 12.80 18.81 -9.35
N LEU A 393 12.01 19.84 -9.65
CA LEU A 393 12.53 21.12 -10.12
C LEU A 393 13.01 21.89 -8.90
N SER A 394 14.21 22.43 -8.99
CA SER A 394 14.69 23.36 -7.96
C SER A 394 14.23 24.75 -8.39
N GLU A 395 13.47 25.45 -7.54
CA GLU A 395 13.22 26.87 -7.77
C GLU A 395 14.58 27.57 -7.77
N GLY A 396 14.96 28.15 -8.92
CA GLY A 396 16.09 29.07 -8.95
C GLY A 396 15.84 30.18 -7.92
N PRO A 397 16.89 30.73 -7.28
CA PRO A 397 16.70 31.82 -6.33
C PRO A 397 15.83 32.90 -6.99
N ALA A 398 14.74 33.28 -6.31
CA ALA A 398 13.92 34.40 -6.71
C ALA A 398 14.86 35.60 -6.94
N ARG A 399 14.88 36.09 -8.18
CA ARG A 399 15.73 37.21 -8.58
C ARG A 399 15.28 38.51 -7.93
#